data_AF-A0A9P5QE63-F1
#
_entry.id   AF-A0A9P5QE63-F1
#
_cell.length_a   1.000
_cell.length_b   1.000
_cell.length_c   1.000
_cell.angle_alpha   90.00
_cell.angle_beta   90.00
_cell.angle_gamma   90.00
#
_symmetry.space_group_name_H-M   'P 1'
#
loop_
_entity.id
_entity.type
_entity.pdbx_description
1 polymer ?
#
loop_
_entity_poly.entity_id
_entity_poly.type
_entity_poly.pdbx_seq_one_letter_code
_entity_poly.pdbx_strand_id
1 'polypeptide(L)'
;AKKAWYLEHKNTVPTDPVTTVDPVTTPATTTTSATTVPTSVPGGDFPFHPEGACVSTCTNSVGKALFPNYSEDPSSPYFIESLSYSYESGSAKTQEFMTKAGMCMGRCPQAELDLYTNQYQAKKAWYLEHKNTVPSTTDSPVTTTATTAPTSVPTSVPGGDFPFQPDGACVSACTNSVGKAIGSPKTQEFMTKAGMCMGRCPAGELDLYTNQYPGKKAWYLANKGKPTEPTTGNPTPTSSRPTVPTSAPGTYPFKPNGACVVGCTTSVGKAMFPNYSEDPKSPYFIESLSYTFERGSPKTQEFMSKAGMCMGKCPLAELDLYTAQYPAQLEWYNANKNGGGGSPDPTDPTDPTDPTAPIDPTNPGTNGPFEYPFQPNGACVAGCTNEVGKTLFPNYSEDPKSPYFIESLSYTFERGSPKTQEFMSKAGMCMGKCPQAELDLYTAQYPAQLEWYNANKNGNGGNNTITPSTNGTATASNTASATDSVSSTSPTDQSGSGAVQMAASGFATIAALLCAVVLV
;
A
#
# COMPACT_ATOMS: atom_id res chain seq x y z
N ALA A 1 25.45 -23.42 -33.65
CA ALA A 1 26.17 -22.34 -32.94
C ALA A 1 25.97 -22.44 -31.42
N LYS A 2 25.12 -21.62 -30.77
CA LYS A 2 25.08 -21.50 -29.29
C LYS A 2 24.97 -22.81 -28.49
N LYS A 3 24.14 -23.78 -28.94
CA LYS A 3 24.01 -25.10 -28.28
C LYS A 3 25.29 -25.97 -28.36
N ALA A 4 26.09 -25.82 -29.42
CA ALA A 4 27.37 -26.52 -29.55
C ALA A 4 28.43 -25.90 -28.62
N TRP A 5 28.52 -24.56 -28.61
CA TRP A 5 29.41 -23.82 -27.72
C TRP A 5 29.17 -24.17 -26.24
N TYR A 6 27.91 -24.26 -25.80
CA TYR A 6 27.56 -24.65 -24.43
C TYR A 6 27.94 -26.10 -24.06
N LEU A 7 27.89 -27.03 -25.03
CA LEU A 7 28.30 -28.42 -24.80
C LEU A 7 29.82 -28.60 -24.72
N GLU A 8 30.57 -27.74 -25.42
CA GLU A 8 32.04 -27.77 -25.46
C GLU A 8 32.69 -27.21 -24.17
N HIS A 9 32.03 -26.25 -23.50
CA HIS A 9 32.60 -25.52 -22.35
C HIS A 9 32.08 -25.98 -20.97
N LYS A 10 31.26 -27.05 -20.89
CA LYS A 10 30.63 -27.48 -19.63
C LYS A 10 31.58 -28.20 -18.64
N ASN A 11 32.72 -28.74 -19.10
CA ASN A 11 33.56 -29.67 -18.33
C ASN A 11 34.98 -29.14 -17.99
N THR A 12 35.29 -27.87 -18.22
CA THR A 12 36.60 -27.29 -17.85
C THR A 12 36.57 -26.76 -16.42
N VAL A 13 37.08 -27.55 -15.47
CA VAL A 13 37.37 -27.10 -14.09
C VAL A 13 38.63 -26.22 -14.11
N PRO A 14 38.64 -25.04 -13.45
CA PRO A 14 39.86 -24.25 -13.28
C PRO A 14 40.82 -24.97 -12.32
N THR A 15 42.03 -25.26 -12.78
CA THR A 15 43.16 -25.60 -11.91
C THR A 15 43.94 -24.33 -11.59
N ASP A 16 44.00 -23.95 -10.31
CA ASP A 16 44.78 -22.78 -9.88
C ASP A 16 46.29 -22.97 -10.14
N PRO A 17 47.02 -21.91 -10.55
CA PRO A 17 48.46 -21.97 -10.74
C PRO A 17 49.18 -21.97 -9.37
N VAL A 18 49.82 -23.09 -9.05
CA VAL A 18 50.75 -23.18 -7.92
C VAL A 18 51.95 -22.27 -8.18
N THR A 19 52.11 -21.23 -7.36
CA THR A 19 53.27 -20.33 -7.40
C THR A 19 54.16 -20.63 -6.20
N THR A 20 55.25 -21.37 -6.42
CA THR A 20 56.33 -21.55 -5.45
C THR A 20 57.15 -20.28 -5.30
N VAL A 21 57.33 -19.80 -4.07
CA VAL A 21 58.28 -18.73 -3.73
C VAL A 21 59.04 -19.14 -2.46
N ASP A 22 60.36 -19.10 -2.53
CA ASP A 22 61.29 -19.44 -1.44
C ASP A 22 61.33 -18.36 -0.34
N PRO A 23 61.78 -18.70 0.89
CA PRO A 23 61.65 -17.84 2.07
C PRO A 23 62.72 -16.74 2.15
N VAL A 24 62.30 -15.53 2.54
CA VAL A 24 63.18 -14.44 2.99
C VAL A 24 62.86 -14.06 4.43
N THR A 25 63.90 -13.91 5.24
CA THR A 25 63.83 -13.90 6.71
C THR A 25 63.91 -12.49 7.30
N THR A 26 63.01 -12.17 8.25
CA THR A 26 63.12 -11.10 9.29
C THR A 26 63.18 -9.63 8.85
N PRO A 27 62.92 -8.64 9.75
CA PRO A 27 62.59 -8.73 11.19
C PRO A 27 61.19 -8.19 11.58
N ALA A 28 60.83 -8.41 12.85
CA ALA A 28 59.55 -8.01 13.43
C ALA A 28 59.53 -6.54 13.90
N THR A 29 58.35 -5.91 13.81
CA THR A 29 58.04 -4.64 14.49
C THR A 29 56.76 -4.81 15.30
N THR A 30 56.88 -4.77 16.63
CA THR A 30 55.76 -4.95 17.55
C THR A 30 55.03 -3.62 17.77
N THR A 31 53.78 -3.50 17.31
CA THR A 31 52.91 -2.38 17.65
C THR A 31 51.68 -2.88 18.41
N THR A 32 51.75 -2.80 19.74
CA THR A 32 50.65 -3.14 20.63
C THR A 32 49.57 -2.05 20.57
N SER A 33 48.41 -2.37 20.03
CA SER A 33 47.19 -1.55 20.14
C SER A 33 46.19 -2.27 21.03
N ALA A 34 45.74 -1.63 22.10
CA ALA A 34 44.83 -2.24 23.07
C ALA A 34 43.41 -2.37 22.49
N THR A 35 42.92 -3.61 22.36
CA THR A 35 41.52 -3.88 22.02
C THR A 35 40.67 -3.84 23.28
N THR A 36 39.99 -2.71 23.53
CA THR A 36 38.84 -2.68 24.45
C THR A 36 37.65 -3.39 23.80
N VAL A 37 37.32 -4.57 24.32
CA VAL A 37 36.11 -5.32 23.95
C VAL A 37 34.90 -4.64 24.60
N PRO A 38 33.86 -4.22 23.84
CA PRO A 38 32.62 -3.76 24.43
C PRO A 38 31.81 -4.96 24.96
N THR A 39 31.33 -4.86 26.20
CA THR A 39 30.53 -5.89 26.86
C THR A 39 29.18 -6.05 26.15
N SER A 40 28.91 -7.22 25.57
CA SER A 40 27.65 -7.53 24.89
C SER A 40 26.49 -7.67 25.87
N VAL A 41 25.43 -6.87 25.67
CA VAL A 41 24.13 -7.04 26.33
C VAL A 41 23.42 -8.28 25.71
N PRO A 42 22.76 -9.14 26.50
CA PRO A 42 22.02 -10.30 25.97
C PRO A 42 20.67 -9.88 25.37
N GLY A 43 20.70 -9.14 24.27
CA GLY A 43 19.61 -9.06 23.30
C GLY A 43 20.00 -9.92 22.08
N GLY A 44 19.09 -10.74 21.56
CA GLY A 44 19.39 -11.59 20.42
C GLY A 44 19.88 -10.77 19.22
N ASP A 45 21.05 -11.12 18.67
CA ASP A 45 21.67 -10.39 17.56
C ASP A 45 20.66 -10.20 16.43
N PHE A 46 20.34 -8.95 16.09
CA PHE A 46 19.46 -8.62 14.97
C PHE A 46 20.21 -8.94 13.66
N PRO A 47 19.89 -10.06 12.96
CA PRO A 47 20.82 -10.68 12.02
C PRO A 47 20.79 -10.06 10.62
N PHE A 48 20.41 -8.79 10.54
CA PHE A 48 20.04 -8.11 9.30
C PHE A 48 20.99 -6.97 8.98
N HIS A 49 21.50 -6.95 7.75
CA HIS A 49 22.33 -5.85 7.28
C HIS A 49 21.49 -4.56 7.15
N PRO A 50 22.06 -3.38 7.46
CA PRO A 50 21.39 -2.11 7.22
C PRO A 50 20.99 -1.97 5.75
N GLU A 51 19.78 -1.48 5.49
CA GLU A 51 19.18 -1.46 4.14
C GLU A 51 19.75 -0.37 3.23
N GLY A 52 20.61 0.48 3.77
CA GLY A 52 21.21 1.62 3.11
C GLY A 52 20.94 2.92 3.86
N ALA A 53 21.69 3.96 3.49
CA ALA A 53 21.67 5.23 4.21
C ALA A 53 20.38 6.02 3.95
N CYS A 54 19.81 5.93 2.74
CA CYS A 54 18.56 6.62 2.42
C CYS A 54 17.37 5.95 3.09
N VAL A 55 17.25 4.62 2.99
CA VAL A 55 16.15 3.86 3.62
C VAL A 55 16.12 4.10 5.12
N SER A 56 17.24 3.86 5.82
CA SER A 56 17.30 4.05 7.29
C SER A 56 17.10 5.52 7.70
N THR A 57 17.57 6.50 6.92
CA THR A 57 17.26 7.92 7.18
C THR A 57 15.76 8.20 7.04
N CYS A 58 15.12 7.64 6.02
CA CYS A 58 13.68 7.82 5.78
C CYS A 58 12.82 7.20 6.89
N THR A 59 13.10 5.95 7.26
CA THR A 59 12.36 5.23 8.30
C THR A 59 12.62 5.83 9.69
N ASN A 60 13.86 6.20 10.04
CA ASN A 60 14.13 6.96 11.28
C ASN A 60 13.45 8.34 11.31
N SER A 61 13.46 9.08 10.20
CA SER A 61 12.86 10.43 10.15
C SER A 61 11.35 10.38 10.33
N VAL A 62 10.67 9.47 9.61
CA VAL A 62 9.23 9.24 9.76
C VAL A 62 8.89 8.66 11.13
N GLY A 63 9.67 7.69 11.59
CA GLY A 63 9.53 7.05 12.90
C GLY A 63 9.60 8.07 14.02
N LYS A 64 10.67 8.88 14.10
CA LYS A 64 10.84 9.92 15.13
C LYS A 64 9.82 11.04 15.04
N ALA A 65 9.28 11.32 13.85
CA ALA A 65 8.21 12.30 13.67
C ALA A 65 6.83 11.82 14.17
N LEU A 66 6.59 10.50 14.21
CA LEU A 66 5.36 9.89 14.72
C LEU A 66 5.48 9.44 16.19
N PHE A 67 6.65 8.93 16.57
CA PHE A 67 6.95 8.30 17.84
C PHE A 67 8.31 8.83 18.32
N PRO A 68 8.37 9.76 19.30
CA PRO A 68 9.62 10.41 19.71
C PRO A 68 10.74 9.44 20.15
N ASN A 69 10.37 8.23 20.59
CA ASN A 69 11.28 7.19 21.04
C ASN A 69 11.73 6.21 19.93
N TYR A 70 11.30 6.40 18.68
CA TYR A 70 11.63 5.49 17.58
C TYR A 70 13.14 5.34 17.38
N SER A 71 13.60 4.10 17.28
CA SER A 71 14.99 3.75 17.03
C SER A 71 15.13 2.46 16.23
N GLU A 72 15.99 2.49 15.22
CA GLU A 72 16.46 1.31 14.47
C GLU A 72 17.72 0.68 15.05
N ASP A 73 18.31 1.29 16.09
CA ASP A 73 19.45 0.72 16.81
C ASP A 73 18.99 -0.51 17.63
N PRO A 74 19.52 -1.72 17.35
CA PRO A 74 19.14 -2.95 18.08
C PRO A 74 19.45 -2.91 19.59
N SER A 75 20.35 -2.02 20.03
CA SER A 75 20.66 -1.81 21.45
C SER A 75 19.67 -0.89 22.17
N SER A 76 18.77 -0.23 21.43
CA SER A 76 17.77 0.67 22.01
C SER A 76 16.68 -0.10 22.77
N PRO A 77 16.27 0.34 23.98
CA PRO A 77 15.13 -0.24 24.68
C PRO A 77 13.80 -0.09 23.91
N TYR A 78 13.75 0.80 22.91
CA TYR A 78 12.58 1.04 22.05
C TYR A 78 12.66 0.30 20.70
N PHE A 79 13.67 -0.54 20.45
CA PHE A 79 13.87 -1.20 19.17
C PHE A 79 12.68 -2.09 18.77
N ILE A 80 12.26 -3.00 19.66
CA ILE A 80 11.12 -3.91 19.43
C ILE A 80 9.81 -3.13 19.25
N GLU A 81 9.61 -2.04 20.01
CA GLU A 81 8.45 -1.15 19.81
C GLU A 81 8.51 -0.46 18.44
N SER A 82 9.70 -0.03 17.99
CA SER A 82 9.89 0.63 16.71
C SER A 82 9.58 -0.30 15.52
N LEU A 83 9.94 -1.58 15.64
CA LEU A 83 9.60 -2.61 14.65
C LEU A 83 8.08 -2.92 14.60
N SER A 84 7.33 -2.74 15.69
CA SER A 84 5.88 -2.99 15.68
C SER A 84 5.14 -2.07 14.70
N TYR A 85 5.57 -0.81 14.60
CA TYR A 85 5.04 0.18 13.66
C TYR A 85 5.27 -0.18 12.19
N SER A 86 6.21 -1.08 11.89
CA SER A 86 6.44 -1.62 10.54
C SER A 86 5.68 -2.93 10.29
N TYR A 87 5.57 -3.80 11.30
CA TYR A 87 5.20 -5.21 11.10
C TYR A 87 3.85 -5.65 11.69
N GLU A 88 3.30 -4.94 12.68
CA GLU A 88 1.98 -5.25 13.24
C GLU A 88 0.86 -4.64 12.39
N SER A 89 0.26 -5.47 11.55
CA SER A 89 -0.91 -5.11 10.75
C SER A 89 -2.12 -4.79 11.61
N GLY A 90 -2.89 -3.77 11.20
CA GLY A 90 -4.21 -3.46 11.78
C GLY A 90 -4.26 -2.20 12.64
N SER A 91 -3.13 -1.70 13.16
CA SER A 91 -3.12 -0.42 13.87
C SER A 91 -3.10 0.77 12.91
N ALA A 92 -3.84 1.84 13.26
CA ALA A 92 -3.81 3.11 12.50
C ALA A 92 -2.39 3.72 12.47
N LYS A 93 -1.61 3.54 13.55
CA LYS A 93 -0.20 3.94 13.66
C LYS A 93 0.67 3.24 12.62
N THR A 94 0.49 1.93 12.43
CA THR A 94 1.22 1.13 11.42
C THR A 94 0.87 1.62 10.02
N GLN A 95 -0.40 1.86 9.73
CA GLN A 95 -0.82 2.38 8.42
C GLN A 95 -0.22 3.78 8.14
N GLU A 96 -0.24 4.67 9.13
CA GLU A 96 0.35 6.01 9.01
C GLU A 96 1.87 5.96 8.83
N PHE A 97 2.58 5.13 9.62
CA PHE A 97 4.02 4.90 9.48
C PHE A 97 4.35 4.36 8.09
N MET A 98 3.75 3.24 7.67
CA MET A 98 4.02 2.61 6.38
C MET A 98 3.70 3.54 5.20
N THR A 99 2.64 4.36 5.30
CA THR A 99 2.29 5.36 4.27
C THR A 99 3.36 6.46 4.18
N LYS A 100 3.77 7.04 5.30
CA LYS A 100 4.77 8.12 5.34
C LYS A 100 6.17 7.61 5.00
N ALA A 101 6.57 6.46 5.52
CA ALA A 101 7.84 5.81 5.24
C ALA A 101 7.92 5.40 3.77
N GLY A 102 6.87 4.78 3.21
CA GLY A 102 6.79 4.42 1.80
C GLY A 102 6.94 5.63 0.86
N MET A 103 6.30 6.77 1.18
CA MET A 103 6.48 8.01 0.39
C MET A 103 7.89 8.59 0.47
N CYS A 104 8.61 8.39 1.58
CA CYS A 104 10.01 8.80 1.72
C CYS A 104 10.94 7.84 0.96
N MET A 105 10.82 6.53 1.24
CA MET A 105 11.59 5.46 0.62
C MET A 105 11.44 5.44 -0.91
N GLY A 106 10.28 5.82 -1.46
CA GLY A 106 10.09 5.94 -2.91
C GLY A 106 11.02 6.95 -3.63
N ARG A 107 11.91 7.64 -2.92
CA ARG A 107 12.98 8.50 -3.46
C ARG A 107 14.39 7.92 -3.28
N CYS A 108 14.53 6.76 -2.63
CA CYS A 108 15.81 6.12 -2.37
C CYS A 108 16.36 5.38 -3.60
N PRO A 109 17.68 5.12 -3.66
CA PRO A 109 18.27 4.34 -4.72
C PRO A 109 17.64 2.94 -4.79
N GLN A 110 17.38 2.45 -6.01
CA GLN A 110 16.70 1.16 -6.23
C GLN A 110 17.40 0.00 -5.49
N ALA A 111 18.74 -0.01 -5.43
CA ALA A 111 19.50 -1.03 -4.73
C ALA A 111 19.20 -1.10 -3.21
N GLU A 112 18.91 0.03 -2.56
CA GLU A 112 18.47 0.06 -1.15
C GLU A 112 17.03 -0.45 -1.00
N LEU A 113 16.15 -0.11 -1.96
CA LEU A 113 14.76 -0.57 -1.98
C LEU A 113 14.62 -2.07 -2.24
N ASP A 114 15.46 -2.62 -3.11
CA ASP A 114 15.56 -4.05 -3.36
C ASP A 114 16.07 -4.76 -2.09
N LEU A 115 17.07 -4.21 -1.40
CA LEU A 115 17.59 -4.75 -0.15
C LEU A 115 16.54 -4.74 0.98
N TYR A 116 15.83 -3.62 1.16
CA TYR A 116 14.68 -3.52 2.08
C TYR A 116 13.60 -4.56 1.77
N THR A 117 13.19 -4.67 0.50
CA THR A 117 12.13 -5.60 0.09
C THR A 117 12.54 -7.07 0.30
N ASN A 118 13.78 -7.42 -0.01
CA ASN A 118 14.33 -8.76 0.19
C ASN A 118 14.44 -9.14 1.67
N GLN A 119 14.78 -8.18 2.55
CA GLN A 119 14.88 -8.43 3.99
C GLN A 119 13.53 -8.39 4.72
N TYR A 120 12.53 -7.66 4.19
CA TYR A 120 11.28 -7.35 4.88
C TYR A 120 10.57 -8.56 5.50
N GLN A 121 10.41 -9.66 4.75
CA GLN A 121 9.71 -10.85 5.24
C GLN A 121 10.50 -11.58 6.34
N ALA A 122 11.83 -11.63 6.22
CA ALA A 122 12.69 -12.25 7.22
C ALA A 122 12.74 -11.40 8.50
N LYS A 123 12.85 -10.06 8.39
CA LYS A 123 12.73 -9.14 9.53
C LYS A 123 11.39 -9.26 10.23
N LYS A 124 10.29 -9.34 9.46
CA LYS A 124 8.95 -9.56 10.01
C LYS A 124 8.83 -10.88 10.76
N ALA A 125 9.39 -11.97 10.23
CA ALA A 125 9.41 -13.28 10.91
C ALA A 125 10.20 -13.22 12.22
N TRP A 126 11.41 -12.67 12.20
CA TRP A 126 12.25 -12.47 13.38
C TRP A 126 11.53 -11.61 14.44
N TYR A 127 10.90 -10.51 14.02
CA TYR A 127 10.11 -9.66 14.92
C TYR A 127 8.96 -10.43 15.57
N LEU A 128 8.21 -11.23 14.82
CA LEU A 128 7.09 -11.99 15.38
C LEU A 128 7.53 -13.04 16.41
N GLU A 129 8.72 -13.60 16.27
CA GLU A 129 9.35 -14.50 17.24
C GLU A 129 9.83 -13.75 18.50
N HIS A 130 10.45 -12.57 18.32
CA HIS A 130 11.12 -11.85 19.41
C HIS A 130 10.26 -10.76 20.08
N LYS A 131 9.09 -10.38 19.55
CA LYS A 131 8.31 -9.25 20.08
C LYS A 131 7.82 -9.40 21.53
N ASN A 132 7.80 -10.63 22.04
CA ASN A 132 7.40 -10.94 23.42
C ASN A 132 8.59 -11.12 24.37
N THR A 133 9.85 -11.05 23.89
CA THR A 133 11.01 -11.12 24.78
C THR A 133 11.19 -9.78 25.46
N VAL A 134 10.85 -9.72 26.76
CA VAL A 134 11.09 -8.52 27.59
C VAL A 134 12.60 -8.28 27.66
N PRO A 135 13.11 -7.08 27.31
CA PRO A 135 14.52 -6.75 27.49
C PRO A 135 14.88 -6.91 28.98
N SER A 136 15.79 -7.83 29.30
CA SER A 136 16.18 -8.07 30.68
C SER A 136 16.98 -6.88 31.19
N THR A 137 16.35 -6.02 31.99
CA THR A 137 16.96 -4.85 32.63
C THR A 137 18.01 -5.29 33.64
N THR A 138 19.23 -5.52 33.16
CA THR A 138 20.41 -5.78 33.97
C THR A 138 21.04 -4.45 34.38
N ASP A 139 21.59 -4.39 35.60
CA ASP A 139 21.83 -3.15 36.35
C ASP A 139 22.57 -2.02 35.61
N SER A 140 22.08 -0.79 35.82
CA SER A 140 22.69 0.44 35.31
C SER A 140 24.15 0.60 35.77
N PRO A 141 25.11 0.83 34.86
CA PRO A 141 26.47 1.18 35.25
C PRO A 141 26.52 2.55 35.93
N VAL A 142 27.15 2.63 37.09
CA VAL A 142 27.32 3.88 37.85
C VAL A 142 28.37 4.77 37.16
N THR A 143 27.90 5.82 36.48
CA THR A 143 28.77 6.84 35.87
C THR A 143 29.54 7.61 36.95
N THR A 144 30.87 7.47 36.96
CA THR A 144 31.74 8.26 37.84
C THR A 144 32.20 9.52 37.11
N THR A 145 31.69 10.68 37.51
CA THR A 145 32.02 11.98 36.89
C THR A 145 33.35 12.51 37.37
N ALA A 146 34.33 12.66 36.47
CA ALA A 146 35.55 13.41 36.73
C ALA A 146 35.37 14.88 36.32
N THR A 147 35.54 15.81 37.27
CA THR A 147 35.41 17.26 37.04
C THR A 147 36.74 17.87 36.65
N THR A 148 36.81 18.48 35.45
CA THR A 148 37.93 19.34 35.04
C THR A 148 37.42 20.75 34.78
N ALA A 149 37.94 21.74 35.50
CA ALA A 149 37.45 23.13 35.44
C ALA A 149 38.12 23.93 34.31
N PRO A 150 37.37 24.80 33.58
CA PRO A 150 37.95 25.78 32.66
C PRO A 150 38.17 27.16 33.32
N THR A 151 39.25 27.82 32.89
CA THR A 151 39.70 29.14 33.35
C THR A 151 38.84 30.30 32.79
N SER A 152 38.82 31.44 33.49
CA SER A 152 37.95 32.60 33.25
C SER A 152 38.47 33.67 32.27
N VAL A 153 37.58 34.17 31.38
CA VAL A 153 37.13 35.60 31.17
C VAL A 153 38.23 36.71 31.12
N PRO A 154 38.29 37.67 30.14
CA PRO A 154 37.21 38.59 29.70
C PRO A 154 37.18 38.86 28.14
N THR A 155 36.41 39.76 27.50
CA THR A 155 35.64 40.99 27.87
C THR A 155 34.42 41.18 26.93
N SER A 156 33.37 41.89 27.39
CA SER A 156 32.13 42.22 26.67
C SER A 156 32.20 43.35 25.63
N VAL A 157 31.34 43.28 24.59
CA VAL A 157 30.84 44.43 23.81
C VAL A 157 29.30 44.29 23.70
N PRO A 158 28.48 45.34 23.93
CA PRO A 158 27.04 45.18 24.01
C PRO A 158 26.36 45.22 22.64
N GLY A 159 25.72 44.12 22.23
CA GLY A 159 25.04 44.06 20.92
C GLY A 159 24.20 42.81 20.67
N GLY A 160 23.20 42.53 21.51
CA GLY A 160 22.11 41.58 21.21
C GLY A 160 22.54 40.19 20.74
N ASP A 161 23.25 39.44 21.59
CA ASP A 161 23.91 38.19 21.21
C ASP A 161 22.96 37.13 20.60
N PHE A 162 23.31 36.68 19.40
CA PHE A 162 22.72 35.51 18.76
C PHE A 162 23.39 34.26 19.36
N PRO A 163 22.68 33.36 20.07
CA PRO A 163 23.29 32.35 20.96
C PRO A 163 23.82 31.11 20.23
N PHE A 164 24.26 31.28 18.98
CA PHE A 164 24.61 30.21 18.06
C PHE A 164 25.98 30.48 17.45
N GLN A 165 26.79 29.43 17.28
CA GLN A 165 28.04 29.57 16.55
C GLN A 165 27.73 29.96 15.08
N PRO A 166 28.57 30.82 14.47
CA PRO A 166 28.39 31.20 13.08
C PRO A 166 28.38 29.96 12.18
N ASP A 167 27.48 29.95 11.20
CA ASP A 167 27.43 28.88 10.20
C ASP A 167 28.69 28.92 9.33
N GLY A 168 29.13 27.74 8.88
CA GLY A 168 30.27 27.61 7.98
C GLY A 168 30.11 28.43 6.69
N ALA A 169 31.22 28.69 5.99
CA ALA A 169 31.25 29.64 4.89
C ALA A 169 30.35 29.20 3.71
N CYS A 170 30.26 27.90 3.44
CA CYS A 170 29.37 27.37 2.42
C CYS A 170 27.91 27.47 2.84
N VAL A 171 27.56 27.06 4.07
CA VAL A 171 26.18 27.14 4.58
C VAL A 171 25.69 28.60 4.65
N SER A 172 26.56 29.51 5.09
CA SER A 172 26.30 30.95 5.11
C SER A 172 26.11 31.53 3.70
N ALA A 173 26.98 31.20 2.73
CA ALA A 173 26.83 31.64 1.35
C ALA A 173 25.54 31.09 0.71
N CYS A 174 25.23 29.83 1.02
CA CYS A 174 24.07 29.10 0.52
C CYS A 174 22.74 29.71 1.01
N THR A 175 22.58 29.86 2.32
CA THR A 175 21.37 30.45 2.92
C THR A 175 21.15 31.90 2.48
N ASN A 176 22.23 32.69 2.37
CA ASN A 176 22.15 34.06 1.85
C ASN A 176 21.80 34.11 0.35
N SER A 177 22.34 33.21 -0.48
CA SER A 177 22.03 33.13 -1.92
C SER A 177 20.56 32.75 -2.14
N VAL A 178 20.09 31.70 -1.45
CA VAL A 178 18.70 31.21 -1.55
C VAL A 178 17.72 32.24 -0.97
N GLY A 179 18.07 32.90 0.14
CA GLY A 179 17.26 33.98 0.71
C GLY A 179 17.08 35.17 -0.26
N LYS A 180 18.17 35.63 -0.89
CA LYS A 180 18.13 36.70 -1.91
C LYS A 180 17.35 36.30 -3.16
N ALA A 181 17.43 35.04 -3.58
CA ALA A 181 16.79 34.56 -4.80
C ALA A 181 15.26 34.38 -4.71
N ILE A 182 14.67 34.35 -3.51
CA ILE A 182 13.26 33.98 -3.29
C ILE A 182 12.37 35.18 -2.93
N GLY A 183 12.91 36.26 -2.36
CA GLY A 183 12.21 37.55 -2.16
C GLY A 183 11.07 37.58 -1.14
N SER A 184 10.44 36.45 -0.82
CA SER A 184 9.44 36.27 0.24
C SER A 184 9.29 34.77 0.56
N PRO A 185 9.19 34.33 1.83
CA PRO A 185 9.38 32.93 2.19
C PRO A 185 8.21 32.01 1.81
N LYS A 186 8.20 31.50 0.57
CA LYS A 186 7.58 30.20 0.26
C LYS A 186 8.43 29.10 0.91
N THR A 187 8.04 28.66 2.10
CA THR A 187 8.81 27.70 2.92
C THR A 187 9.27 26.48 2.15
N GLN A 188 8.42 25.91 1.29
CA GLN A 188 8.75 24.70 0.51
C GLN A 188 9.79 24.97 -0.60
N GLU A 189 9.71 26.12 -1.27
CA GLU A 189 10.68 26.51 -2.31
C GLU A 189 12.04 26.85 -1.69
N PHE A 190 12.03 27.56 -0.55
CA PHE A 190 13.22 27.81 0.26
C PHE A 190 13.88 26.51 0.71
N MET A 191 13.12 25.59 1.32
CA MET A 191 13.67 24.30 1.78
C MET A 191 14.24 23.46 0.62
N THR A 192 13.59 23.46 -0.54
CA THR A 192 14.07 22.71 -1.71
C THR A 192 15.35 23.31 -2.30
N LYS A 193 15.41 24.63 -2.49
CA LYS A 193 16.60 25.33 -3.01
C LYS A 193 17.75 25.33 -1.99
N ALA A 194 17.46 25.53 -0.71
CA ALA A 194 18.45 25.45 0.37
C ALA A 194 18.97 24.02 0.54
N GLY A 195 18.12 22.99 0.45
CA GLY A 195 18.54 21.59 0.49
C GLY A 195 19.50 21.21 -0.64
N MET A 196 19.15 21.53 -1.89
CA MET A 196 20.04 21.27 -3.05
C MET A 196 21.39 22.01 -2.96
N CYS A 197 21.39 23.17 -2.33
CA CYS A 197 22.57 24.01 -2.19
C CYS A 197 23.44 23.59 -0.97
N MET A 198 22.83 23.26 0.18
CA MET A 198 23.53 22.75 1.36
C MET A 198 24.08 21.34 1.16
N GLY A 199 23.46 20.52 0.29
CA GLY A 199 24.01 19.24 -0.15
C GLY A 199 25.34 19.31 -0.93
N ARG A 200 25.87 20.52 -1.18
CA ARG A 200 27.21 20.75 -1.75
C ARG A 200 28.22 21.27 -0.72
N CYS A 201 27.82 21.48 0.53
CA CYS A 201 28.73 21.96 1.58
C CYS A 201 29.53 20.80 2.21
N PRO A 202 30.73 21.08 2.76
CA PRO A 202 31.52 20.07 3.45
C PRO A 202 30.73 19.47 4.63
N ALA A 203 30.87 18.16 4.85
CA ALA A 203 30.11 17.43 5.88
C ALA A 203 30.16 18.11 7.26
N GLY A 204 31.35 18.56 7.70
CA GLY A 204 31.50 19.25 8.99
C GLY A 204 30.73 20.58 9.11
N GLU A 205 30.49 21.31 8.01
CA GLU A 205 29.60 22.48 8.05
C GLU A 205 28.12 22.09 8.08
N LEU A 206 27.76 21.00 7.38
CA LEU A 206 26.40 20.48 7.34
C LEU A 206 25.98 19.87 8.68
N ASP A 207 26.87 19.14 9.34
CA ASP A 207 26.67 18.59 10.69
C ASP A 207 26.53 19.71 11.72
N LEU A 208 27.39 20.74 11.65
CA LEU A 208 27.30 21.91 12.51
C LEU A 208 25.96 22.65 12.35
N TYR A 209 25.50 22.85 11.10
CA TYR A 209 24.19 23.43 10.82
C TYR A 209 23.05 22.55 11.35
N THR A 210 23.11 21.25 11.11
CA THR A 210 22.07 20.27 11.49
C THR A 210 21.92 20.19 13.00
N ASN A 211 23.02 20.15 13.74
CA ASN A 211 23.04 20.15 15.20
C ASN A 211 22.51 21.47 15.79
N GLN A 212 22.75 22.60 15.15
CA GLN A 212 22.23 23.90 15.61
C GLN A 212 20.79 24.19 15.15
N TYR A 213 20.29 23.55 14.10
CA TYR A 213 18.99 23.87 13.48
C TYR A 213 17.79 23.79 14.45
N PRO A 214 17.66 22.78 15.35
CA PRO A 214 16.59 22.74 16.34
C PRO A 214 16.61 23.97 17.26
N GLY A 215 17.80 24.37 17.72
CA GLY A 215 17.99 25.57 18.54
C GLY A 215 17.64 26.85 17.78
N LYS A 216 18.18 27.03 16.56
CA LYS A 216 17.89 28.19 15.69
C LYS A 216 16.40 28.32 15.40
N LYS A 217 15.70 27.20 15.15
CA LYS A 217 14.25 27.13 14.96
C LYS A 217 13.48 27.52 16.23
N ALA A 218 13.86 27.00 17.39
CA ALA A 218 13.24 27.33 18.68
C ALA A 218 13.41 28.82 19.03
N TRP A 219 14.62 29.37 18.87
CA TRP A 219 14.90 30.79 19.07
C TRP A 219 14.12 31.68 18.11
N TYR A 220 14.02 31.31 16.82
CA TYR A 220 13.20 32.05 15.85
C TYR A 220 11.73 32.06 16.25
N LEU A 221 11.16 30.91 16.62
CA LEU A 221 9.77 30.81 17.06
C LEU A 221 9.50 31.62 18.35
N ALA A 222 10.45 31.67 19.28
CA ALA A 222 10.34 32.43 20.54
C ALA A 222 10.49 33.96 20.38
N ASN A 223 10.99 34.43 19.23
CA ASN A 223 11.22 35.86 18.98
C ASN A 223 10.42 36.43 17.79
N LYS A 224 9.80 35.57 16.96
CA LYS A 224 8.91 35.99 15.88
C LYS A 224 7.68 36.72 16.43
N GLY A 225 7.57 38.02 16.14
CA GLY A 225 6.45 38.87 16.56
C GLY A 225 6.81 39.91 17.62
N LYS A 226 8.05 39.94 18.13
CA LYS A 226 8.55 41.08 18.91
C LYS A 226 8.79 42.27 17.96
N PRO A 227 8.44 43.52 18.32
CA PRO A 227 8.67 44.67 17.46
C PRO A 227 10.17 44.93 17.28
N THR A 228 10.66 44.84 16.05
CA THR A 228 11.95 45.41 15.64
C THR A 228 11.72 46.80 15.07
N GLU A 229 12.64 47.73 15.32
CA GLU A 229 12.60 49.09 14.78
C GLU A 229 12.45 49.13 13.24
N PRO A 230 11.82 50.17 12.68
CA PRO A 230 11.46 50.20 11.28
C PRO A 230 12.68 50.42 10.38
N THR A 231 12.99 49.44 9.53
CA THR A 231 13.85 49.64 8.36
C THR A 231 13.00 49.70 7.09
N THR A 232 13.27 50.69 6.25
CA THR A 232 12.38 51.15 5.17
C THR A 232 12.43 50.30 3.89
N GLY A 233 11.25 49.88 3.41
CA GLY A 233 10.88 49.85 1.98
C GLY A 233 11.47 48.77 1.07
N ASN A 234 10.63 47.79 0.68
CA ASN A 234 10.58 47.28 -0.71
C ASN A 234 9.21 46.58 -0.98
N PRO A 235 8.77 46.43 -2.25
CA PRO A 235 7.37 46.18 -2.58
C PRO A 235 6.94 44.70 -2.58
N THR A 236 5.65 44.48 -2.32
CA THR A 236 4.97 43.18 -2.32
C THR A 236 4.80 42.60 -3.75
N PRO A 237 5.29 41.38 -4.04
CA PRO A 237 4.97 40.68 -5.28
C PRO A 237 3.74 39.76 -5.12
N THR A 238 2.72 39.94 -5.96
CA THR A 238 1.51 39.11 -5.99
C THR A 238 1.79 37.74 -6.60
N SER A 239 1.72 36.67 -5.82
CA SER A 239 1.92 35.28 -6.28
C SER A 239 0.58 34.59 -6.55
N SER A 240 0.19 34.45 -7.81
CA SER A 240 -0.99 33.66 -8.20
C SER A 240 -0.79 32.15 -8.02
N ARG A 241 -1.76 31.50 -7.36
CA ARG A 241 -2.00 30.05 -7.50
C ARG A 241 -2.43 29.80 -8.95
N PRO A 242 -2.01 28.70 -9.61
CA PRO A 242 -2.64 28.27 -10.85
C PRO A 242 -4.12 27.99 -10.57
N THR A 243 -5.00 28.91 -10.96
CA THR A 243 -6.43 28.67 -11.01
C THR A 243 -6.69 27.61 -12.06
N VAL A 244 -7.50 26.60 -11.74
CA VAL A 244 -8.07 25.71 -12.76
C VAL A 244 -8.80 26.61 -13.75
N PRO A 245 -8.43 26.63 -15.04
CA PRO A 245 -9.19 27.39 -16.02
C PRO A 245 -10.60 26.82 -16.07
N THR A 246 -11.62 27.68 -16.11
CA THR A 246 -13.00 27.26 -16.38
C THR A 246 -13.11 26.85 -17.86
N SER A 247 -12.53 25.70 -18.19
CA SER A 247 -12.56 25.09 -19.51
C SER A 247 -13.98 24.59 -19.81
N ALA A 248 -14.39 24.64 -21.08
CA ALA A 248 -15.67 24.08 -21.49
C ALA A 248 -15.74 22.58 -21.10
N PRO A 249 -16.90 22.07 -20.64
CA PRO A 249 -17.07 20.67 -20.29
C PRO A 249 -16.54 19.74 -21.40
N GLY A 250 -15.72 18.76 -21.03
CA GLY A 250 -15.11 17.81 -21.98
C GLY A 250 -13.77 18.21 -22.60
N THR A 251 -13.17 19.36 -22.23
CA THR A 251 -11.78 19.67 -22.62
C THR A 251 -10.79 19.40 -21.49
N TYR A 252 -9.68 18.71 -21.79
CA TYR A 252 -8.57 18.45 -20.87
C TYR A 252 -7.57 19.63 -20.90
N PRO A 253 -7.48 20.47 -19.84
CA PRO A 253 -6.82 21.78 -19.91
C PRO A 253 -5.30 21.74 -19.63
N PHE A 254 -4.70 20.55 -19.53
CA PHE A 254 -3.31 20.37 -19.09
C PHE A 254 -2.34 20.29 -20.26
N LYS A 255 -1.10 20.72 -20.02
CA LYS A 255 -0.02 20.55 -21.00
C LYS A 255 0.39 19.06 -21.03
N PRO A 256 0.73 18.49 -22.19
CA PRO A 256 1.34 17.16 -22.27
C PRO A 256 2.55 17.06 -21.33
N ASN A 257 2.68 15.95 -20.62
CA ASN A 257 3.66 15.79 -19.53
C ASN A 257 5.12 15.62 -19.99
N GLY A 258 5.42 15.87 -21.27
CA GLY A 258 6.71 15.57 -21.90
C GLY A 258 6.72 14.23 -22.65
N ALA A 259 7.66 14.06 -23.58
CA ALA A 259 7.65 12.92 -24.50
C ALA A 259 8.07 11.60 -23.83
N CYS A 260 8.97 11.66 -22.86
CA CYS A 260 9.38 10.50 -22.10
C CYS A 260 8.28 10.05 -21.12
N VAL A 261 7.68 10.99 -20.38
CA VAL A 261 6.61 10.66 -19.42
C VAL A 261 5.40 10.06 -20.13
N VAL A 262 4.92 10.69 -21.22
CA VAL A 262 3.82 10.18 -22.05
C VAL A 262 4.20 8.83 -22.70
N GLY A 263 5.45 8.66 -23.13
CA GLY A 263 5.95 7.38 -23.65
C GLY A 263 5.90 6.26 -22.60
N CYS A 264 6.27 6.56 -21.36
CA CYS A 264 6.25 5.62 -20.24
C CYS A 264 4.82 5.23 -19.84
N THR A 265 3.92 6.20 -19.62
CA THR A 265 2.51 5.91 -19.30
C THR A 265 1.82 5.16 -20.42
N THR A 266 2.02 5.59 -21.68
CA THR A 266 1.43 4.91 -22.85
C THR A 266 1.94 3.48 -23.02
N SER A 267 3.25 3.24 -22.82
CA SER A 267 3.85 1.90 -22.96
C SER A 267 3.33 0.94 -21.88
N VAL A 268 3.37 1.36 -20.62
CA VAL A 268 2.88 0.57 -19.47
C VAL A 268 1.37 0.39 -19.56
N GLY A 269 0.64 1.46 -19.86
CA GLY A 269 -0.80 1.45 -20.02
C GLY A 269 -1.25 0.48 -21.10
N LYS A 270 -0.65 0.53 -22.30
CA LYS A 270 -0.98 -0.41 -23.39
C LYS A 270 -0.62 -1.86 -23.08
N ALA A 271 0.41 -2.10 -22.28
CA ALA A 271 0.77 -3.45 -21.82
C ALA A 271 -0.24 -4.02 -20.81
N MET A 272 -0.99 -3.17 -20.10
CA MET A 272 -2.00 -3.58 -19.10
C MET A 272 -3.44 -3.49 -19.63
N PHE A 273 -3.68 -2.60 -20.60
CA PHE A 273 -4.98 -2.31 -21.18
C PHE A 273 -4.78 -1.91 -22.66
N PRO A 274 -5.10 -2.78 -23.65
CA PRO A 274 -4.76 -2.54 -25.06
C PRO A 274 -5.27 -1.22 -25.65
N ASN A 275 -6.38 -0.71 -25.12
CA ASN A 275 -7.02 0.53 -25.57
C ASN A 275 -6.52 1.80 -24.85
N TYR A 276 -5.47 1.69 -24.03
CA TYR A 276 -4.94 2.82 -23.25
C TYR A 276 -4.50 3.99 -24.14
N SER A 277 -4.92 5.20 -23.76
CA SER A 277 -4.72 6.43 -24.51
C SER A 277 -4.68 7.67 -23.61
N GLU A 278 -3.61 8.46 -23.72
CA GLU A 278 -3.56 9.83 -23.16
C GLU A 278 -4.09 10.91 -24.12
N ASP A 279 -4.57 10.57 -25.33
CA ASP A 279 -5.28 11.54 -26.19
C ASP A 279 -6.63 11.90 -25.55
N PRO A 280 -6.89 13.17 -25.19
CA PRO A 280 -8.17 13.62 -24.63
C PRO A 280 -9.39 13.39 -25.52
N LYS A 281 -9.19 13.11 -26.81
CA LYS A 281 -10.26 12.78 -27.77
C LYS A 281 -10.61 11.29 -27.84
N SER A 282 -9.81 10.43 -27.19
CA SER A 282 -10.06 8.99 -27.21
C SER A 282 -11.27 8.64 -26.33
N PRO A 283 -12.17 7.74 -26.75
CA PRO A 283 -13.25 7.25 -25.90
C PRO A 283 -12.72 6.55 -24.63
N TYR A 284 -11.47 6.08 -24.65
CA TYR A 284 -10.80 5.42 -23.53
C TYR A 284 -10.00 6.38 -22.64
N PHE A 285 -10.08 7.71 -22.85
CA PHE A 285 -9.25 8.67 -22.12
C PHE A 285 -9.53 8.68 -20.60
N ILE A 286 -10.79 8.79 -20.19
CA ILE A 286 -11.17 8.80 -18.77
C ILE A 286 -10.84 7.46 -18.09
N GLU A 287 -11.04 6.35 -18.79
CA GLU A 287 -10.63 5.02 -18.32
C GLU A 287 -9.10 4.92 -18.19
N SER A 288 -8.34 5.48 -19.13
CA SER A 288 -6.86 5.50 -19.07
C SER A 288 -6.35 6.34 -17.90
N LEU A 289 -7.02 7.45 -17.58
CA LEU A 289 -6.71 8.26 -16.41
C LEU A 289 -7.04 7.59 -15.07
N SER A 290 -7.95 6.61 -15.03
CA SER A 290 -8.28 5.90 -13.78
C SER A 290 -7.08 5.14 -13.22
N TYR A 291 -6.28 4.50 -14.09
CA TYR A 291 -5.03 3.84 -13.73
C TYR A 291 -3.97 4.76 -13.11
N THR A 292 -4.05 6.07 -13.38
CA THR A 292 -3.16 7.09 -12.80
C THR A 292 -3.69 7.67 -11.48
N PHE A 293 -5.01 7.79 -11.34
CA PHE A 293 -5.63 8.58 -10.28
C PHE A 293 -6.48 7.81 -9.26
N GLU A 294 -7.02 6.64 -9.60
CA GLU A 294 -7.83 5.84 -8.69
C GLU A 294 -6.98 4.97 -7.77
N ARG A 295 -6.77 5.48 -6.55
CA ARG A 295 -5.98 4.80 -5.52
C ARG A 295 -6.69 3.54 -5.02
N GLY A 296 -5.90 2.51 -4.74
CA GLY A 296 -6.35 1.30 -4.02
C GLY A 296 -6.46 0.05 -4.87
N SER A 297 -6.57 0.17 -6.20
CA SER A 297 -6.56 -1.01 -7.07
C SER A 297 -5.15 -1.61 -7.22
N PRO A 298 -4.98 -2.94 -7.16
CA PRO A 298 -3.79 -3.62 -7.66
C PRO A 298 -3.36 -3.19 -9.07
N LYS A 299 -4.31 -2.87 -9.97
CA LYS A 299 -3.99 -2.39 -11.33
C LYS A 299 -3.39 -0.98 -11.34
N THR A 300 -3.89 -0.03 -10.54
CA THR A 300 -3.28 1.29 -10.35
C THR A 300 -1.95 1.15 -9.63
N GLN A 301 -1.83 0.28 -8.61
CA GLN A 301 -0.55 0.04 -7.94
C GLN A 301 0.51 -0.52 -8.91
N GLU A 302 0.15 -1.51 -9.72
CA GLU A 302 1.02 -2.09 -10.75
C GLU A 302 1.33 -1.08 -11.87
N PHE A 303 0.34 -0.32 -12.34
CA PHE A 303 0.53 0.75 -13.32
C PHE A 303 1.47 1.83 -12.77
N MET A 304 1.19 2.39 -11.59
CA MET A 304 2.01 3.44 -10.97
C MET A 304 3.42 2.93 -10.62
N SER A 305 3.57 1.65 -10.26
CA SER A 305 4.87 1.02 -10.05
C SER A 305 5.65 0.90 -11.37
N LYS A 306 5.06 0.30 -12.42
CA LYS A 306 5.71 0.12 -13.73
C LYS A 306 5.96 1.45 -14.44
N ALA A 307 4.98 2.35 -14.43
CA ALA A 307 5.08 3.69 -14.99
C ALA A 307 6.10 4.53 -14.21
N GLY A 308 6.10 4.46 -12.87
CA GLY A 308 7.10 5.11 -12.02
C GLY A 308 8.52 4.62 -12.29
N MET A 309 8.75 3.30 -12.39
CA MET A 309 10.04 2.72 -12.75
C MET A 309 10.52 3.13 -14.16
N CYS A 310 9.59 3.34 -15.10
CA CYS A 310 9.90 3.88 -16.42
C CYS A 310 10.23 5.39 -16.33
N MET A 311 9.36 6.17 -15.69
CA MET A 311 9.49 7.61 -15.48
C MET A 311 10.78 7.99 -14.75
N GLY A 312 11.31 7.14 -13.87
CA GLY A 312 12.60 7.36 -13.19
C GLY A 312 13.80 7.56 -14.12
N LYS A 313 13.66 7.27 -15.42
CA LYS A 313 14.67 7.51 -16.47
C LYS A 313 14.40 8.79 -17.29
N CYS A 314 13.30 9.47 -17.06
CA CYS A 314 12.91 10.65 -17.83
C CYS A 314 13.67 11.92 -17.40
N PRO A 315 13.81 12.91 -18.30
CA PRO A 315 14.44 14.19 -17.97
C PRO A 315 13.72 14.87 -16.81
N LEU A 316 14.49 15.41 -15.86
CA LEU A 316 13.95 16.02 -14.64
C LEU A 316 12.88 17.10 -14.92
N ALA A 317 13.05 17.88 -15.99
CA ALA A 317 12.07 18.90 -16.38
C ALA A 317 10.69 18.34 -16.79
N GLU A 318 10.62 17.12 -17.32
CA GLU A 318 9.33 16.44 -17.59
C GLU A 318 8.71 15.91 -16.29
N LEU A 319 9.53 15.38 -15.38
CA LEU A 319 9.08 14.90 -14.05
C LEU A 319 8.58 16.05 -13.16
N ASP A 320 9.25 17.19 -13.20
CA ASP A 320 8.82 18.42 -12.52
C ASP A 320 7.48 18.91 -13.08
N LEU A 321 7.30 18.89 -14.41
CA LEU A 321 6.04 19.26 -15.07
C LEU A 321 4.90 18.29 -14.71
N TYR A 322 5.15 16.98 -14.76
CA TYR A 322 4.19 15.96 -14.34
C TYR A 322 3.78 16.16 -12.87
N THR A 323 4.76 16.28 -11.98
CA THR A 323 4.53 16.47 -10.54
C THR A 323 3.78 17.78 -10.23
N ALA A 324 4.09 18.87 -10.94
CA ALA A 324 3.42 20.15 -10.77
C ALA A 324 1.97 20.14 -11.27
N GLN A 325 1.66 19.38 -12.34
CA GLN A 325 0.30 19.28 -12.87
C GLN A 325 -0.55 18.21 -12.15
N TYR A 326 0.06 17.16 -11.58
CA TYR A 326 -0.64 16.00 -11.01
C TYR A 326 -1.80 16.35 -10.05
N PRO A 327 -1.67 17.29 -9.07
CA PRO A 327 -2.78 17.62 -8.17
C PRO A 327 -3.99 18.21 -8.90
N ALA A 328 -3.76 19.05 -9.91
CA ALA A 328 -4.82 19.67 -10.69
C ALA A 328 -5.42 18.70 -11.72
N GLN A 329 -4.60 17.80 -12.31
CA GLN A 329 -5.10 16.70 -13.14
C GLN A 329 -6.01 15.76 -12.34
N LEU A 330 -5.65 15.44 -11.09
CA LEU A 330 -6.46 14.66 -10.16
C LEU A 330 -7.77 15.38 -9.77
N GLU A 331 -7.73 16.69 -9.52
CA GLU A 331 -8.92 17.51 -9.25
C GLU A 331 -9.90 17.50 -10.45
N TRP A 332 -9.36 17.75 -11.66
CA TRP A 332 -10.14 17.68 -12.90
C TRP A 332 -10.69 16.28 -13.17
N TYR A 333 -9.88 15.23 -12.96
CA TYR A 333 -10.31 13.84 -13.15
C TYR A 333 -11.49 13.50 -12.24
N ASN A 334 -11.41 13.81 -10.95
CA ASN A 334 -12.52 13.54 -10.02
C ASN A 334 -13.79 14.33 -10.36
N ALA A 335 -13.66 15.53 -10.93
CA ALA A 335 -14.81 16.31 -11.40
C ALA A 335 -15.45 15.75 -12.69
N ASN A 336 -14.67 15.11 -13.57
CA ASN A 336 -15.14 14.68 -14.89
C ASN A 336 -15.39 13.16 -15.02
N LYS A 337 -14.85 12.31 -14.13
CA LYS A 337 -14.93 10.84 -14.27
C LYS A 337 -16.35 10.27 -14.24
N ASN A 338 -17.25 10.92 -13.50
CA ASN A 338 -18.68 10.57 -13.44
C ASN A 338 -19.52 11.28 -14.53
N GLY A 339 -18.92 12.22 -15.28
CA GLY A 339 -19.56 12.99 -16.34
C GLY A 339 -19.24 12.48 -17.74
N GLY A 340 -18.76 11.23 -17.87
CA GLY A 340 -18.39 10.62 -19.14
C GLY A 340 -19.55 10.66 -20.13
N GLY A 341 -19.37 11.43 -21.21
CA GLY A 341 -20.46 11.76 -22.13
C GLY A 341 -21.02 10.52 -22.83
N GLY A 342 -22.34 10.38 -22.79
CA GLY A 342 -23.03 9.49 -23.70
C GLY A 342 -22.77 9.92 -25.14
N SER A 343 -22.29 8.99 -25.96
CA SER A 343 -22.69 8.97 -27.37
C SER A 343 -24.23 8.99 -27.40
N PRO A 344 -24.89 9.75 -28.28
CA PRO A 344 -26.35 9.80 -28.32
C PRO A 344 -26.91 8.46 -28.81
N ASP A 345 -27.35 7.64 -27.86
CA ASP A 345 -28.13 6.42 -28.09
C ASP A 345 -29.61 6.72 -27.74
N PRO A 346 -30.60 6.18 -28.47
CA PRO A 346 -31.96 6.70 -28.45
C PRO A 346 -32.74 6.30 -27.19
N THR A 347 -33.63 7.19 -26.79
CA THR A 347 -34.49 7.08 -25.59
C THR A 347 -35.43 5.87 -25.59
N ASP A 348 -35.57 5.22 -24.43
CA ASP A 348 -36.77 4.48 -24.05
C ASP A 348 -37.09 4.77 -22.55
N PRO A 349 -38.36 4.93 -22.10
CA PRO A 349 -38.66 5.63 -20.85
C PRO A 349 -39.24 4.77 -19.70
N THR A 350 -39.14 5.35 -18.49
CA THR A 350 -39.93 5.09 -17.26
C THR A 350 -39.78 3.77 -16.51
N ASP A 351 -39.40 3.90 -15.24
CA ASP A 351 -39.45 2.86 -14.19
C ASP A 351 -40.32 3.37 -13.02
N PRO A 352 -41.36 2.64 -12.56
CA PRO A 352 -42.20 3.02 -11.43
C PRO A 352 -41.74 2.42 -10.09
N THR A 353 -41.70 3.27 -9.06
CA THR A 353 -41.41 2.91 -7.66
C THR A 353 -42.34 1.85 -7.06
N ASP A 354 -41.79 0.94 -6.25
CA ASP A 354 -42.55 0.06 -5.33
C ASP A 354 -41.87 0.00 -3.93
N PRO A 355 -42.60 -0.19 -2.81
CA PRO A 355 -42.09 0.07 -1.46
C PRO A 355 -41.61 -1.17 -0.68
N THR A 356 -40.73 -0.93 0.29
CA THR A 356 -40.20 -1.94 1.22
C THR A 356 -41.27 -2.54 2.15
N ALA A 357 -41.30 -3.88 2.23
CA ALA A 357 -41.94 -4.66 3.30
C ALA A 357 -40.91 -5.59 3.99
N PRO A 358 -41.14 -6.03 5.26
CA PRO A 358 -40.15 -6.78 6.04
C PRO A 358 -40.14 -8.27 5.71
N ILE A 359 -38.98 -8.93 5.85
CA ILE A 359 -38.79 -10.36 5.57
C ILE A 359 -38.95 -11.19 6.85
N ASP A 360 -39.78 -12.24 6.81
CA ASP A 360 -40.05 -13.21 7.88
C ASP A 360 -39.11 -14.44 7.76
N PRO A 361 -38.39 -14.85 8.83
CA PRO A 361 -37.39 -15.92 8.76
C PRO A 361 -37.93 -17.34 9.03
N THR A 362 -39.02 -17.79 8.38
CA THR A 362 -39.35 -19.23 8.33
C THR A 362 -40.09 -19.68 7.05
N ASN A 363 -39.37 -20.19 6.04
CA ASN A 363 -39.98 -21.10 5.05
C ASN A 363 -38.97 -22.02 4.30
N PRO A 364 -39.06 -23.36 4.42
CA PRO A 364 -38.29 -24.29 3.61
C PRO A 364 -38.98 -24.58 2.26
N GLY A 365 -38.20 -24.62 1.17
CA GLY A 365 -38.65 -25.21 -0.10
C GLY A 365 -38.91 -24.23 -1.25
N THR A 366 -37.83 -23.90 -1.96
CA THR A 366 -37.79 -23.86 -3.44
C THR A 366 -36.31 -23.78 -3.80
N ASN A 367 -35.84 -24.76 -4.57
CA ASN A 367 -34.41 -24.98 -4.76
C ASN A 367 -33.85 -23.98 -5.78
N GLY A 368 -33.05 -23.02 -5.31
CA GLY A 368 -32.11 -22.32 -6.18
C GLY A 368 -31.10 -23.32 -6.77
N PRO A 369 -30.46 -23.02 -7.91
CA PRO A 369 -29.55 -23.95 -8.58
C PRO A 369 -28.24 -24.23 -7.83
N PHE A 370 -27.98 -23.49 -6.74
CA PHE A 370 -26.76 -23.59 -5.94
C PHE A 370 -27.09 -23.81 -4.46
N GLU A 371 -26.52 -24.84 -3.87
CA GLU A 371 -26.44 -24.98 -2.41
C GLU A 371 -25.27 -24.12 -1.91
N TYR A 372 -25.58 -23.08 -1.13
CA TYR A 372 -24.59 -22.19 -0.52
C TYR A 372 -24.43 -22.56 0.96
N PRO A 373 -23.41 -23.36 1.33
CA PRO A 373 -23.34 -24.06 2.62
C PRO A 373 -22.80 -23.19 3.77
N PHE A 374 -22.96 -21.87 3.67
CA PHE A 374 -22.39 -20.89 4.60
C PHE A 374 -23.47 -20.29 5.49
N GLN A 375 -23.11 -19.98 6.73
CA GLN A 375 -23.98 -19.25 7.63
C GLN A 375 -24.16 -17.82 7.09
N PRO A 376 -25.39 -17.26 7.13
CA PRO A 376 -25.62 -15.86 6.81
C PRO A 376 -24.68 -14.95 7.61
N ASN A 377 -24.18 -13.91 6.97
CA ASN A 377 -23.46 -12.85 7.66
C ASN A 377 -24.37 -12.20 8.71
N GLY A 378 -23.78 -11.64 9.77
CA GLY A 378 -24.53 -10.87 10.76
C GLY A 378 -25.22 -9.65 10.14
N ALA A 379 -26.24 -9.13 10.82
CA ALA A 379 -27.13 -8.10 10.26
C ALA A 379 -26.40 -6.80 9.87
N CYS A 380 -25.33 -6.43 10.58
CA CYS A 380 -24.52 -5.27 10.20
C CYS A 380 -23.64 -5.56 8.98
N VAL A 381 -22.95 -6.70 8.96
CA VAL A 381 -22.08 -7.09 7.83
C VAL A 381 -22.91 -7.26 6.55
N ALA A 382 -24.04 -7.96 6.62
CA ALA A 382 -24.99 -8.13 5.52
C ALA A 382 -25.63 -6.80 5.10
N GLY A 383 -25.93 -5.90 6.06
CA GLY A 383 -26.38 -4.55 5.76
C GLY A 383 -25.35 -3.77 4.94
N CYS A 384 -24.10 -3.78 5.37
CA CYS A 384 -22.99 -3.12 4.70
C CYS A 384 -22.71 -3.65 3.29
N THR A 385 -22.70 -4.98 3.09
CA THR A 385 -22.50 -5.58 1.76
C THR A 385 -23.67 -5.30 0.83
N ASN A 386 -24.92 -5.41 1.30
CA ASN A 386 -26.09 -5.14 0.47
C ASN A 386 -26.24 -3.65 0.12
N GLU A 387 -25.99 -2.72 1.07
CA GLU A 387 -26.02 -1.28 0.79
C GLU A 387 -24.97 -0.92 -0.26
N VAL A 388 -23.71 -1.28 -0.02
CA VAL A 388 -22.61 -0.98 -0.94
C VAL A 388 -22.78 -1.69 -2.28
N GLY A 389 -23.15 -2.96 -2.26
CA GLY A 389 -23.41 -3.77 -3.46
C GLY A 389 -24.48 -3.14 -4.33
N LYS A 390 -25.61 -2.71 -3.76
CA LYS A 390 -26.68 -2.01 -4.48
C LYS A 390 -26.25 -0.68 -5.10
N THR A 391 -25.26 0.02 -4.52
CA THR A 391 -24.68 1.23 -5.16
C THR A 391 -23.83 0.93 -6.40
N LEU A 392 -23.32 -0.30 -6.55
CA LEU A 392 -22.45 -0.71 -7.66
C LEU A 392 -23.14 -1.65 -8.66
N PHE A 393 -24.30 -2.18 -8.27
CA PHE A 393 -25.13 -3.11 -9.01
C PHE A 393 -26.54 -3.11 -8.41
N PRO A 394 -27.54 -2.45 -9.02
CA PRO A 394 -28.87 -2.31 -8.41
C PRO A 394 -29.54 -3.64 -8.02
N ASN A 395 -29.24 -4.71 -8.76
CA ASN A 395 -29.74 -6.06 -8.54
C ASN A 395 -28.90 -6.89 -7.53
N TYR A 396 -27.95 -6.27 -6.83
CA TYR A 396 -27.10 -6.96 -5.86
C TYR A 396 -27.92 -7.65 -4.77
N SER A 397 -27.61 -8.92 -4.53
CA SER A 397 -28.28 -9.76 -3.56
C SER A 397 -27.36 -10.85 -3.03
N GLU A 398 -27.32 -10.98 -1.70
CA GLU A 398 -26.68 -12.12 -1.01
C GLU A 398 -27.61 -13.32 -0.81
N ASP A 399 -28.85 -13.29 -1.33
CA ASP A 399 -29.74 -14.45 -1.28
C ASP A 399 -29.27 -15.52 -2.29
N PRO A 400 -28.91 -16.74 -1.86
CA PRO A 400 -28.51 -17.83 -2.77
C PRO A 400 -29.57 -18.22 -3.81
N LYS A 401 -30.84 -17.83 -3.61
CA LYS A 401 -31.94 -18.04 -4.56
C LYS A 401 -32.05 -16.93 -5.62
N SER A 402 -31.35 -15.80 -5.44
CA SER A 402 -31.38 -14.70 -6.41
C SER A 402 -30.75 -15.12 -7.74
N PRO A 403 -31.35 -14.82 -8.90
CA PRO A 403 -30.71 -15.03 -10.20
C PRO A 403 -29.41 -14.22 -10.34
N TYR A 404 -29.21 -13.19 -9.51
CA TYR A 404 -28.04 -12.32 -9.48
C TYR A 404 -27.01 -12.71 -8.40
N PHE A 405 -27.18 -13.84 -7.71
CA PHE A 405 -26.33 -14.21 -6.58
C PHE A 405 -24.85 -14.37 -6.97
N ILE A 406 -24.54 -15.16 -8.00
CA ILE A 406 -23.16 -15.38 -8.46
C ILE A 406 -22.53 -14.08 -8.99
N GLU A 407 -23.30 -13.23 -9.67
CA GLU A 407 -22.84 -11.91 -10.11
C GLU A 407 -22.56 -11.00 -8.92
N SER A 408 -23.39 -11.00 -7.88
CA SER A 408 -23.19 -10.24 -6.65
C SER A 408 -21.93 -10.70 -5.90
N LEU A 409 -21.70 -12.02 -5.81
CA LEU A 409 -20.47 -12.57 -5.23
C LEU A 409 -19.20 -12.18 -6.01
N SER A 410 -19.28 -11.85 -7.31
CA SER A 410 -18.12 -11.38 -8.08
C SER A 410 -17.54 -10.07 -7.53
N TYR A 411 -18.41 -9.16 -7.05
CA TYR A 411 -18.00 -7.91 -6.39
C TYR A 411 -17.26 -8.16 -5.08
N THR A 412 -17.40 -9.34 -4.47
CA THR A 412 -16.63 -9.73 -3.27
C THR A 412 -15.36 -10.50 -3.65
N PHE A 413 -15.44 -11.46 -4.57
CA PHE A 413 -14.40 -12.48 -4.74
C PHE A 413 -13.51 -12.33 -6.00
N GLU A 414 -13.87 -11.52 -7.00
CA GLU A 414 -13.05 -11.36 -8.22
C GLU A 414 -11.90 -10.37 -8.04
N ARG A 415 -10.84 -10.86 -7.38
CA ARG A 415 -9.61 -10.11 -7.13
C ARG A 415 -9.06 -9.50 -8.43
N GLY A 416 -8.90 -8.18 -8.43
CA GLY A 416 -8.30 -7.44 -9.55
C GLY A 416 -9.29 -6.63 -10.40
N SER A 417 -10.60 -6.82 -10.26
CA SER A 417 -11.60 -5.95 -10.89
C SER A 417 -11.73 -4.61 -10.13
N PRO A 418 -11.90 -3.45 -10.82
CA PRO A 418 -12.16 -2.16 -10.17
C PRO A 418 -13.41 -2.21 -9.28
N LYS A 419 -14.48 -2.84 -9.76
CA LYS A 419 -15.74 -3.07 -9.03
C LYS A 419 -15.51 -3.77 -7.68
N THR A 420 -14.68 -4.82 -7.67
CA THR A 420 -14.37 -5.59 -6.45
C THR A 420 -13.56 -4.77 -5.44
N GLN A 421 -12.67 -3.88 -5.91
CA GLN A 421 -11.89 -3.02 -5.02
C GLN A 421 -12.73 -1.85 -4.48
N GLU A 422 -13.61 -1.27 -5.29
CA GLU A 422 -14.56 -0.26 -4.85
C GLU A 422 -15.53 -0.84 -3.83
N PHE A 423 -16.07 -2.04 -4.09
CA PHE A 423 -16.88 -2.80 -3.15
C PHE A 423 -16.11 -3.04 -1.84
N MET A 424 -14.92 -3.65 -1.89
CA MET A 424 -14.10 -3.93 -0.70
C MET A 424 -13.72 -2.68 0.10
N SER A 425 -13.47 -1.55 -0.58
CA SER A 425 -13.16 -0.27 0.06
C SER A 425 -14.38 0.30 0.80
N LYS A 426 -15.52 0.43 0.10
CA LYS A 426 -16.77 0.95 0.67
C LYS A 426 -17.34 0.01 1.75
N ALA A 427 -17.43 -1.27 1.45
CA ALA A 427 -17.93 -2.30 2.38
C ALA A 427 -17.00 -2.43 3.59
N GLY A 428 -15.68 -2.44 3.40
CA GLY A 428 -14.71 -2.47 4.50
C GLY A 428 -14.83 -1.26 5.44
N MET A 429 -15.04 -0.04 4.91
CA MET A 429 -15.29 1.15 5.74
C MET A 429 -16.62 1.08 6.51
N CYS A 430 -17.64 0.44 5.96
CA CYS A 430 -18.91 0.19 6.64
C CYS A 430 -18.76 -0.90 7.73
N MET A 431 -18.21 -2.05 7.34
CA MET A 431 -17.92 -3.20 8.20
C MET A 431 -17.05 -2.84 9.40
N GLY A 432 -16.12 -1.88 9.28
CA GLY A 432 -15.31 -1.40 10.39
C GLY A 432 -16.09 -0.82 11.60
N LYS A 433 -17.41 -0.68 11.49
CA LYS A 433 -18.32 -0.29 12.60
C LYS A 433 -19.18 -1.45 13.13
N CYS A 434 -19.12 -2.63 12.51
CA CYS A 434 -19.94 -3.77 12.89
C CYS A 434 -19.43 -4.45 14.17
N PRO A 435 -20.33 -5.16 14.90
CA PRO A 435 -19.93 -5.94 16.07
C PRO A 435 -18.84 -6.95 15.72
N GLN A 436 -17.81 -7.06 16.58
CA GLN A 436 -16.63 -7.90 16.31
C GLN A 436 -17.01 -9.36 15.98
N ALA A 437 -18.01 -9.92 16.66
CA ALA A 437 -18.48 -11.29 16.40
C ALA A 437 -19.00 -11.51 14.96
N GLU A 438 -19.57 -10.48 14.31
CA GLU A 438 -20.00 -10.57 12.91
C GLU A 438 -18.79 -10.51 11.96
N LEU A 439 -17.78 -9.69 12.30
CA LEU A 439 -16.53 -9.58 11.54
C LEU A 439 -15.67 -10.85 11.65
N ASP A 440 -15.65 -11.47 12.83
CA ASP A 440 -14.98 -12.74 13.07
C ASP A 440 -15.65 -13.86 12.25
N LEU A 441 -16.99 -13.92 12.23
CA LEU A 441 -17.75 -14.87 11.41
C LEU A 441 -17.50 -14.66 9.90
N TYR A 442 -17.55 -13.41 9.43
CA TYR A 442 -17.26 -13.07 8.03
C TYR A 442 -15.83 -13.49 7.66
N THR A 443 -14.84 -13.14 8.49
CA THR A 443 -13.42 -13.44 8.25
C THR A 443 -13.15 -14.96 8.28
N ALA A 444 -13.81 -15.70 9.18
CA ALA A 444 -13.67 -17.15 9.29
C ALA A 444 -14.25 -17.88 8.07
N GLN A 445 -15.39 -17.42 7.53
CA GLN A 445 -16.01 -18.04 6.35
C GLN A 445 -15.38 -17.62 5.02
N TYR A 446 -14.78 -16.44 4.94
CA TYR A 446 -14.27 -15.84 3.70
C TYR A 446 -13.38 -16.77 2.83
N PRO A 447 -12.40 -17.54 3.37
CA PRO A 447 -11.56 -18.40 2.54
C PRO A 447 -12.35 -19.53 1.86
N ALA A 448 -13.29 -20.14 2.58
CA ALA A 448 -14.12 -21.22 2.07
C ALA A 448 -15.20 -20.71 1.10
N GLN A 449 -15.77 -19.52 1.36
CA GLN A 449 -16.66 -18.85 0.41
C GLN A 449 -15.96 -18.52 -0.91
N LEU A 450 -14.70 -18.05 -0.84
CA LEU A 450 -13.87 -17.79 -2.03
C LEU A 450 -13.56 -19.07 -2.83
N GLU A 451 -13.27 -20.19 -2.15
CA GLU A 451 -13.06 -21.49 -2.79
C GLU A 451 -14.34 -21.98 -3.48
N TRP A 452 -15.47 -21.96 -2.76
CA TRP A 452 -16.79 -22.30 -3.30
C TRP A 452 -17.17 -21.42 -4.49
N TYR A 453 -16.94 -20.11 -4.42
CA TYR A 453 -17.20 -19.18 -5.51
C TYR A 453 -16.39 -19.52 -6.75
N ASN A 454 -15.09 -19.79 -6.61
CA ASN A 454 -14.25 -20.15 -7.76
C ASN A 454 -14.63 -21.49 -8.39
N ALA A 455 -15.16 -22.44 -7.61
CA ALA A 455 -15.72 -23.69 -8.13
C ALA A 455 -17.06 -23.49 -8.88
N ASN A 456 -17.92 -22.59 -8.39
CA ASN A 456 -19.30 -22.45 -8.88
C ASN A 456 -19.52 -21.32 -9.90
N LYS A 457 -18.65 -20.31 -9.99
CA LYS A 457 -18.85 -19.13 -10.85
C LYS A 457 -18.89 -19.42 -12.36
N ASN A 458 -18.23 -20.49 -12.78
CA ASN A 458 -18.26 -21.02 -14.15
C ASN A 458 -19.30 -22.15 -14.31
N GLY A 459 -19.95 -22.55 -13.22
CA GLY A 459 -21.09 -23.45 -13.25
C GLY A 459 -22.21 -22.74 -14.01
N ASN A 460 -22.62 -23.33 -15.12
CA ASN A 460 -23.67 -22.83 -16.00
C ASN A 460 -25.04 -23.03 -15.33
N GLY A 461 -25.26 -22.34 -14.20
CA GLY A 461 -26.34 -22.53 -13.24
C GLY A 461 -27.69 -22.10 -13.79
N GLY A 462 -28.22 -22.92 -14.69
CA GLY A 462 -29.46 -22.67 -15.40
C GLY A 462 -29.37 -21.44 -16.30
N ASN A 463 -29.11 -21.64 -17.59
CA ASN A 463 -29.48 -20.67 -18.62
C ASN A 463 -31.01 -20.62 -18.79
N ASN A 464 -31.73 -20.35 -17.70
CA ASN A 464 -33.05 -19.75 -17.74
C ASN A 464 -32.81 -18.26 -18.04
N THR A 465 -32.61 -17.97 -19.32
CA THR A 465 -32.98 -16.67 -19.85
C THR A 465 -34.47 -16.51 -19.59
N ILE A 466 -34.84 -15.93 -18.44
CA ILE A 466 -36.18 -15.43 -18.21
C ILE A 466 -36.30 -14.21 -19.12
N THR A 467 -36.73 -14.46 -20.36
CA THR A 467 -37.22 -13.41 -21.24
C THR A 467 -38.30 -12.66 -20.48
N PRO A 468 -38.23 -11.33 -20.34
CA PRO A 468 -39.30 -10.56 -19.74
C PRO A 468 -40.59 -10.83 -20.54
N SER A 469 -41.54 -11.53 -19.92
CA SER A 469 -42.83 -11.79 -20.55
C SER A 469 -43.57 -10.46 -20.63
N THR A 470 -43.56 -9.84 -21.80
CA THR A 470 -44.41 -8.70 -22.09
C THR A 470 -45.87 -9.08 -21.80
N ASN A 471 -46.62 -8.17 -21.16
CA ASN A 471 -48.01 -8.38 -20.79
C ASN A 471 -48.89 -8.57 -22.05
N GLY A 472 -49.04 -9.82 -22.48
CA GLY A 472 -49.98 -10.23 -23.51
C GLY A 472 -51.37 -10.40 -22.92
N THR A 473 -52.27 -9.46 -23.20
CA THR A 473 -53.69 -9.49 -22.80
C THR A 473 -54.34 -10.84 -23.11
N ALA A 474 -54.82 -11.52 -22.08
CA ALA A 474 -55.50 -12.81 -22.22
C ALA A 474 -56.79 -12.66 -23.06
N THR A 475 -56.85 -13.39 -24.17
CA THR A 475 -58.10 -13.69 -24.87
C THR A 475 -58.41 -15.17 -24.67
N ALA A 476 -59.57 -15.46 -24.06
CA ALA A 476 -59.97 -16.83 -23.74
C ALA A 476 -60.32 -17.64 -25.00
N SER A 477 -60.00 -18.93 -24.99
CA SER A 477 -60.74 -19.93 -25.76
C SER A 477 -60.72 -21.27 -25.04
N ASN A 478 -61.91 -21.76 -24.72
CA ASN A 478 -62.14 -23.08 -24.16
C ASN A 478 -61.82 -24.15 -25.20
N THR A 479 -61.22 -25.27 -24.78
CA THR A 479 -61.54 -26.61 -25.33
C THR A 479 -61.29 -27.63 -24.23
N ALA A 480 -62.28 -28.50 -23.98
CA ALA A 480 -62.24 -29.50 -22.93
C ALA A 480 -62.00 -30.90 -23.51
N SER A 481 -61.29 -31.74 -22.75
CA SER A 481 -61.42 -33.21 -22.63
C SER A 481 -60.30 -33.66 -21.66
N ALA A 482 -60.45 -34.45 -20.59
CA ALA A 482 -61.35 -35.53 -20.16
C ALA A 482 -60.49 -36.77 -19.84
N THR A 483 -60.92 -37.59 -18.87
CA THR A 483 -60.39 -38.95 -18.52
C THR A 483 -58.99 -38.96 -17.87
N ASP A 484 -58.75 -39.49 -16.65
CA ASP A 484 -59.65 -40.01 -15.61
C ASP A 484 -59.00 -40.01 -14.20
N SER A 485 -59.74 -40.42 -13.16
CA SER A 485 -59.25 -40.74 -11.80
C SER A 485 -59.28 -42.25 -11.51
N VAL A 486 -58.25 -42.81 -10.88
CA VAL A 486 -58.36 -44.12 -10.19
C VAL A 486 -57.78 -44.02 -8.79
N SER A 487 -58.55 -44.49 -7.81
CA SER A 487 -58.27 -44.42 -6.37
C SER A 487 -57.80 -45.75 -5.78
N SER A 488 -57.34 -45.69 -4.52
CA SER A 488 -57.22 -46.80 -3.55
C SER A 488 -56.01 -47.75 -3.77
N THR A 489 -55.37 -48.32 -2.74
CA THR A 489 -55.76 -48.55 -1.33
C THR A 489 -54.55 -48.40 -0.37
N SER A 490 -54.81 -48.02 0.89
CA SER A 490 -53.92 -48.33 2.03
C SER A 490 -54.22 -49.73 2.58
N PRO A 491 -53.28 -50.36 3.33
CA PRO A 491 -53.52 -50.40 4.78
C PRO A 491 -52.26 -50.34 5.70
N THR A 492 -52.45 -49.64 6.82
CA THR A 492 -52.13 -50.02 8.22
C THR A 492 -50.72 -50.52 8.64
N ASP A 493 -50.14 -49.76 9.59
CA ASP A 493 -49.21 -50.08 10.68
C ASP A 493 -48.26 -51.30 10.61
N GLN A 494 -46.98 -51.03 10.90
CA GLN A 494 -46.37 -51.62 12.12
C GLN A 494 -45.21 -50.81 12.70
N SER A 495 -45.25 -50.65 14.03
CA SER A 495 -44.13 -50.17 14.85
C SER A 495 -43.08 -51.28 15.02
N GLY A 496 -41.80 -50.93 14.97
CA GLY A 496 -40.71 -51.90 15.14
C GLY A 496 -39.34 -51.26 15.38
N SER A 497 -38.95 -51.12 16.64
CA SER A 497 -37.56 -50.84 17.00
C SER A 497 -36.68 -52.06 16.68
N GLY A 498 -35.59 -51.86 15.95
CA GLY A 498 -34.64 -52.93 15.62
C GLY A 498 -33.23 -52.37 15.45
N ALA A 499 -32.40 -52.50 16.48
CA ALA A 499 -30.97 -52.25 16.35
C ALA A 499 -30.34 -53.39 15.53
N VAL A 500 -29.57 -53.05 14.50
CA VAL A 500 -28.69 -54.03 13.81
C VAL A 500 -27.26 -53.52 13.85
N GLN A 501 -26.43 -54.35 14.47
CA GLN A 501 -25.01 -54.18 14.70
C GLN A 501 -24.26 -54.88 13.56
N MET A 502 -23.50 -54.15 12.75
CA MET A 502 -22.41 -54.69 11.93
C MET A 502 -21.23 -53.71 12.04
N ALA A 503 -20.20 -54.03 12.81
CA ALA A 503 -19.13 -55.01 12.53
C ALA A 503 -17.99 -54.35 11.73
N ALA A 504 -16.81 -54.30 12.35
CA ALA A 504 -15.67 -53.54 11.87
C ALA A 504 -14.67 -54.39 11.08
N SER A 505 -14.18 -53.82 9.97
CA SER A 505 -12.90 -54.13 9.34
C SER A 505 -12.58 -52.96 8.39
N GLY A 506 -11.43 -52.28 8.43
CA GLY A 506 -10.18 -52.58 9.11
C GLY A 506 -9.05 -52.74 8.09
N PHE A 507 -8.47 -51.63 7.63
CA PHE A 507 -7.17 -51.61 6.96
C PHE A 507 -6.43 -50.30 7.25
N ALA A 508 -5.22 -50.43 7.78
CA ALA A 508 -4.25 -49.35 7.94
C ALA A 508 -2.89 -49.83 7.42
N THR A 509 -2.05 -48.86 7.02
CA THR A 509 -0.59 -48.98 6.80
C THR A 509 -0.06 -49.93 5.70
N ILE A 510 0.29 -49.33 4.55
CA ILE A 510 1.63 -49.41 3.91
C ILE A 510 1.90 -47.96 3.43
N ALA A 511 2.70 -47.13 4.11
CA ALA A 511 4.17 -47.14 4.25
C ALA A 511 4.92 -46.52 3.04
N ALA A 512 5.46 -45.33 3.30
CA ALA A 512 6.53 -44.57 2.65
C ALA A 512 7.24 -45.12 1.39
N LEU A 513 7.36 -44.26 0.36
CA LEU A 513 8.56 -44.12 -0.47
C LEU A 513 8.63 -42.71 -1.10
N LEU A 514 9.82 -42.28 -1.52
CA LEU A 514 10.12 -41.03 -2.28
C LEU A 514 10.17 -39.69 -1.51
N CYS A 515 10.91 -39.68 -0.40
CA CYS A 515 11.99 -38.70 -0.30
C CYS A 515 13.24 -39.26 -1.01
N ALA A 516 14.13 -38.38 -1.46
CA ALA A 516 15.41 -38.65 -2.14
C ALA A 516 15.37 -39.09 -3.62
N VAL A 517 15.25 -38.10 -4.52
CA VAL A 517 16.06 -38.03 -5.75
C VAL A 517 16.53 -36.57 -5.94
N VAL A 518 17.80 -36.31 -5.58
CA VAL A 518 18.85 -35.65 -6.41
C VAL A 518 18.47 -34.28 -7.04
N LEU A 519 19.07 -33.13 -6.73
CA LEU A 519 20.45 -32.80 -6.32
C LEU A 519 21.53 -33.13 -7.39
N VAL A 520 21.44 -32.42 -8.53
CA VAL A 520 22.54 -32.13 -9.48
C VAL A 520 22.52 -30.63 -9.78
#